data_AF-A0A1Y4JN49-F1
#
_entry.id   AF-A0A1Y4JN49-F1
#
_cell.length_a   1.000
_cell.length_b   1.000
_cell.length_c   1.000
_cell.angle_alpha   90.00
_cell.angle_beta   90.00
_cell.angle_gamma   90.00
#
_symmetry.space_group_name_H-M   'P 1'
#
loop_
_entity.id
_entity.type
_entity.pdbx_description
1 polymer ?
#
loop_
_entity_poly.entity_id
_entity_poly.type
_entity_poly.pdbx_seq_one_letter_code
_entity_poly.pdbx_strand_id
1 'polypeptide(L)'
;MQKEQIDRFVTLASLQMPALVSQSLFQGAEVYEDYALLTFRLPKVYPIEELIDELEDQMELELLYHHVPSKDTPFGQRCCAYSNPRFGHMHKLNAQADDRIECDTLYVTLYDSLEVMGSELREELARVANGGKLLYAVKEEELLKDFICL
;
A
#
# COMPACT_ATOMS: atom_id res chain seq x y z
N MET A 1 5.70 4.71 17.01
CA MET A 1 6.29 3.45 16.47
C MET A 1 7.60 3.01 17.16
N GLN A 2 7.71 1.74 17.59
CA GLN A 2 8.94 1.14 18.16
C GLN A 2 9.72 0.32 17.12
N LYS A 3 11.05 0.33 17.17
CA LYS A 3 11.93 -0.45 16.26
C LYS A 3 11.56 -1.95 16.19
N GLU A 4 11.16 -2.54 17.32
CA GLU A 4 10.72 -3.93 17.38
C GLU A 4 9.48 -4.22 16.54
N GLN A 5 8.55 -3.26 16.40
CA GLN A 5 7.37 -3.40 15.54
C GLN A 5 7.77 -3.48 14.06
N ILE A 6 8.73 -2.64 13.63
CA ILE A 6 9.27 -2.65 12.27
C ILE A 6 9.98 -3.98 11.99
N ASP A 7 10.87 -4.41 12.87
CA ASP A 7 11.61 -5.67 12.71
C ASP A 7 10.67 -6.89 12.65
N ARG A 8 9.63 -6.88 13.50
CA ARG A 8 8.58 -7.92 13.49
C ARG A 8 7.78 -7.91 12.18
N PHE A 9 7.38 -6.74 11.70
CA PHE A 9 6.68 -6.61 10.42
C PHE A 9 7.53 -7.16 9.28
N VAL A 10 8.77 -6.68 9.14
CA VAL A 10 9.69 -7.12 8.07
C VAL A 10 9.84 -8.63 8.07
N THR A 11 10.01 -9.24 9.24
CA THR A 11 10.16 -10.70 9.37
C THR A 11 8.90 -11.45 8.94
N LEU A 12 7.73 -11.05 9.45
CA LEU A 12 6.47 -11.75 9.17
C LEU A 12 6.00 -11.56 7.72
N ALA A 13 6.03 -10.32 7.22
CA ALA A 13 5.65 -10.00 5.86
C ALA A 13 6.55 -10.71 4.84
N SER A 14 7.85 -10.86 5.13
CA SER A 14 8.76 -11.63 4.26
C SER A 14 8.40 -13.11 4.16
N LEU A 15 7.72 -13.67 5.17
CA LEU A 15 7.26 -15.06 5.16
C LEU A 15 5.87 -15.19 4.54
N GLN A 16 5.00 -14.21 4.76
CA GLN A 16 3.62 -14.22 4.28
C GLN A 16 3.49 -13.83 2.81
N MET A 17 4.21 -12.81 2.37
CA MET A 17 4.14 -12.23 1.02
C MET A 17 5.53 -12.09 0.37
N PRO A 18 6.29 -13.19 0.20
CA PRO A 18 7.69 -13.16 -0.27
C PRO A 18 7.87 -12.57 -1.68
N ALA A 19 6.81 -12.54 -2.49
CA ALA A 19 6.80 -11.91 -3.82
C ALA A 19 6.81 -10.37 -3.76
N LEU A 20 6.32 -9.79 -2.66
CA LEU A 20 6.16 -8.36 -2.46
C LEU A 20 7.17 -7.79 -1.46
N VAL A 21 7.39 -8.52 -0.37
CA VAL A 21 8.24 -8.09 0.75
C VAL A 21 9.34 -9.10 0.99
N SER A 22 10.57 -8.63 1.08
CA SER A 22 11.73 -9.45 1.43
C SER A 22 12.69 -8.70 2.33
N GLN A 23 13.11 -9.36 3.42
CA GLN A 23 14.06 -8.81 4.38
C GLN A 23 15.41 -8.44 3.73
N SER A 24 15.87 -9.19 2.73
CA SER A 24 17.13 -8.88 2.03
C SER A 24 17.02 -7.67 1.10
N LEU A 25 15.79 -7.26 0.75
CA LEU A 25 15.50 -6.15 -0.15
C LEU A 25 14.94 -4.92 0.57
N PHE A 26 14.84 -4.99 1.90
CA PHE A 26 14.48 -3.86 2.75
C PHE A 26 15.55 -2.75 2.66
N GLN A 27 15.15 -1.55 2.25
CA GLN A 27 16.05 -0.41 2.03
C GLN A 27 16.17 0.50 3.25
N GLY A 28 15.16 0.50 4.13
CA GLY A 28 15.15 1.31 5.34
C GLY A 28 13.75 1.76 5.75
N ALA A 29 13.69 2.39 6.92
CA ALA A 29 12.47 2.96 7.47
C ALA A 29 12.69 4.43 7.86
N GLU A 30 11.71 5.26 7.51
CA GLU A 30 11.55 6.62 8.01
C GLU A 30 10.45 6.60 9.07
N VAL A 31 10.78 7.02 10.29
CA VAL A 31 9.85 6.97 11.43
C VAL A 31 9.32 8.36 11.70
N TYR A 32 8.00 8.47 11.72
CA TYR A 32 7.23 9.66 12.05
C TYR A 32 6.51 9.47 13.39
N GLU A 33 5.75 10.48 13.83
CA GLU A 33 5.05 10.45 15.12
C GLU A 33 4.03 9.31 15.18
N ASP A 34 3.17 9.19 14.17
CA ASP A 34 2.04 8.25 14.14
C ASP A 34 2.18 7.09 13.15
N TYR A 35 3.27 7.07 12.37
CA TYR A 35 3.51 6.03 11.37
C TYR A 35 5.00 5.85 11.05
N ALA A 36 5.33 4.76 10.35
CA ALA A 36 6.63 4.56 9.74
C ALA A 36 6.48 4.22 8.26
N LEU A 37 7.29 4.84 7.40
CA LEU A 37 7.37 4.53 5.98
C LEU A 37 8.58 3.62 5.74
N LEU A 38 8.31 2.40 5.27
CA LEU A 38 9.29 1.39 4.95
C LEU A 38 9.42 1.31 3.43
N THR A 39 10.65 1.22 2.94
CA THR A 39 10.93 1.07 1.51
C THR A 39 11.51 -0.30 1.23
N PHE A 40 10.94 -1.02 0.27
CA PHE A 40 11.43 -2.32 -0.21
C PHE A 40 11.68 -2.27 -1.70
N ARG A 41 12.80 -2.86 -2.14
CA ARG A 41 12.92 -3.26 -3.56
C ARG A 41 12.08 -4.50 -3.79
N LEU A 42 11.39 -4.56 -4.91
CA LEU A 42 10.65 -5.75 -5.30
C LEU A 42 11.63 -6.87 -5.73
N PRO A 43 11.35 -8.16 -5.42
CA PRO A 43 12.17 -9.29 -5.85
C PRO A 43 12.37 -9.40 -7.36
N LYS A 44 11.40 -8.92 -8.13
CA LYS A 44 11.48 -8.71 -9.58
C LYS A 44 10.79 -7.39 -9.93
N VAL A 45 11.05 -6.90 -11.13
CA VAL A 45 10.27 -5.80 -11.71
C VAL A 45 8.92 -6.34 -12.14
N TYR A 46 7.84 -5.63 -11.81
CA TYR A 46 6.47 -5.99 -12.17
C TYR A 46 5.85 -4.93 -13.10
N PRO A 47 5.19 -5.31 -14.19
CA PRO A 47 4.15 -4.45 -14.77
C PRO A 47 3.12 -4.11 -13.69
N ILE A 48 2.62 -2.87 -13.66
CA ILE A 48 1.73 -2.45 -12.55
C ILE A 48 0.49 -3.32 -12.39
N GLU A 49 -0.08 -3.81 -13.50
CA GLU A 49 -1.24 -4.72 -13.48
C GLU A 49 -0.88 -6.04 -12.78
N GLU A 50 0.28 -6.64 -13.10
CA GLU A 50 0.74 -7.87 -12.43
C GLU A 50 1.02 -7.63 -10.94
N LEU A 51 1.51 -6.44 -10.57
CA LEU A 51 1.71 -6.09 -9.16
C LEU A 51 0.37 -5.95 -8.42
N ILE A 52 -0.66 -5.41 -9.09
CA ILE A 52 -2.02 -5.32 -8.53
C ILE A 52 -2.58 -6.72 -8.32
N ASP A 53 -2.45 -7.61 -9.30
CA ASP A 53 -2.88 -9.01 -9.17
C ASP A 53 -2.23 -9.68 -7.93
N GLU A 54 -0.91 -9.49 -7.73
CA GLU A 54 -0.19 -10.03 -6.57
C GLU A 54 -0.64 -9.44 -5.22
N LEU A 55 -1.09 -8.17 -5.21
CA LEU A 55 -1.66 -7.53 -4.04
C LEU A 55 -3.06 -8.08 -3.73
N GLU A 56 -3.90 -8.27 -4.75
CA GLU A 56 -5.26 -8.81 -4.62
C GLU A 56 -5.26 -10.30 -4.23
N ASP A 57 -4.23 -11.06 -4.62
CA ASP A 57 -4.03 -12.45 -4.20
C ASP A 57 -3.74 -12.59 -2.70
N GLN A 58 -3.36 -11.51 -2.00
CA GLN A 58 -3.14 -11.54 -0.56
C GLN A 58 -4.48 -11.48 0.19
N MET A 59 -4.83 -12.56 0.90
CA MET A 59 -6.09 -12.69 1.64
C MET A 59 -6.40 -11.54 2.61
N GLU A 60 -5.36 -10.91 3.18
CA GLU A 60 -5.50 -9.88 4.20
C GLU A 60 -5.34 -8.46 3.63
N LEU A 61 -5.14 -8.30 2.33
CA LEU A 61 -5.06 -6.99 1.67
C LEU A 61 -6.31 -6.71 0.86
N GLU A 62 -6.68 -5.43 0.81
CA GLU A 62 -7.72 -4.91 -0.08
C GLU A 62 -7.14 -3.79 -0.93
N LEU A 63 -7.41 -3.82 -2.23
CA LEU A 63 -7.02 -2.76 -3.13
C LEU A 63 -7.81 -1.48 -2.79
N LEU A 64 -7.09 -0.38 -2.53
CA LEU A 64 -7.69 0.93 -2.28
C LEU A 64 -8.03 1.63 -3.59
N TYR A 65 -7.04 1.72 -4.49
CA TYR A 65 -7.19 2.35 -5.80
C TYR A 65 -6.11 1.90 -6.80
N HIS A 66 -6.41 2.12 -8.08
CA HIS A 66 -5.49 2.15 -9.20
C HIS A 66 -5.69 3.45 -9.97
N HIS A 67 -4.67 4.30 -9.96
CA HIS A 67 -4.71 5.68 -10.42
C HIS A 67 -3.73 5.93 -11.57
N VAL A 68 -4.21 6.63 -12.60
CA VAL A 68 -3.41 7.16 -13.71
C VAL A 68 -3.43 8.68 -13.61
N PRO A 69 -2.29 9.36 -13.35
CA PRO A 69 -2.27 10.81 -13.10
C PRO A 69 -2.74 11.68 -14.26
N SER A 70 -2.57 11.21 -15.50
CA SER A 70 -2.93 11.94 -16.71
C SER A 70 -4.05 11.23 -17.47
N LYS A 71 -4.92 12.01 -18.13
CA LYS A 71 -5.92 11.46 -19.07
C LYS A 71 -5.34 11.19 -20.44
N ASP A 72 -4.17 11.76 -20.74
CA ASP A 72 -3.54 11.74 -22.06
C ASP A 72 -2.44 10.69 -22.17
N THR A 73 -1.83 10.30 -21.04
CA THR A 73 -0.70 9.35 -21.01
C THR A 73 -0.85 8.34 -19.89
N PRO A 74 -0.43 7.08 -20.10
CA PRO A 74 -0.48 6.04 -19.07
C PRO A 74 0.68 6.13 -18.06
N PHE A 75 1.51 7.18 -18.06
CA PHE A 75 2.72 7.25 -17.25
C PHE A 75 2.47 7.64 -15.79
N GLY A 76 3.34 7.13 -14.91
CA GLY A 76 3.32 7.46 -13.49
C GLY A 76 2.15 6.87 -12.72
N GLN A 77 1.59 5.76 -13.20
CA GLN A 77 0.48 5.08 -12.54
C GLN A 77 0.83 4.70 -11.11
N ARG A 78 -0.18 4.65 -10.26
CA ARG A 78 -0.02 4.34 -8.83
C ARG A 78 -1.09 3.37 -8.41
N CYS A 79 -0.73 2.45 -7.55
CA CYS A 79 -1.70 1.63 -6.83
C CYS A 79 -1.45 1.73 -5.34
N CYS A 80 -2.51 1.56 -4.57
CA CYS A 80 -2.46 1.44 -3.13
C CYS A 80 -3.35 0.27 -2.72
N ALA A 81 -2.85 -0.59 -1.85
CA ALA A 81 -3.62 -1.61 -1.13
C ALA A 81 -3.43 -1.41 0.37
N TYR A 82 -4.38 -1.83 1.18
CA TYR A 82 -4.31 -1.71 2.64
C TYR A 82 -4.63 -3.03 3.30
N SER A 83 -4.08 -3.25 4.48
CA SER A 83 -4.40 -4.44 5.27
C SER A 83 -5.79 -4.31 5.86
N ASN A 84 -6.63 -5.33 5.66
CA ASN A 84 -7.98 -5.33 6.21
C ASN A 84 -7.91 -5.28 7.75
N PRO A 85 -8.47 -4.22 8.39
CA PRO A 85 -8.46 -4.01 9.84
C PRO A 85 -8.94 -5.21 10.68
N ARG A 86 -9.79 -6.07 10.12
CA ARG A 86 -10.33 -7.27 10.80
C ARG A 86 -9.24 -8.27 11.19
N PHE A 87 -8.10 -8.25 10.52
CA PHE A 87 -6.95 -9.12 10.82
C PHE A 87 -5.98 -8.48 11.83
N GLY A 88 -6.26 -7.27 12.33
CA GLY A 88 -5.42 -6.59 13.32
C GLY A 88 -4.12 -6.01 12.75
N HIS A 89 -3.99 -5.97 11.43
CA HIS A 89 -2.88 -5.35 10.74
C HIS A 89 -3.20 -3.88 10.42
N MET A 90 -2.18 -3.02 10.54
CA MET A 90 -2.32 -1.57 10.39
C MET A 90 -1.31 -1.04 9.38
N HIS A 91 -1.39 -1.49 8.13
CA HIS A 91 -0.46 -1.05 7.11
C HIS A 91 -1.10 -0.84 5.74
N LYS A 92 -0.48 0.02 4.93
CA LYS A 92 -0.77 0.12 3.50
C LYS A 92 0.46 -0.11 2.66
N LEU A 93 0.25 -0.59 1.45
CA LEU A 93 1.25 -0.86 0.43
C LEU A 93 0.99 0.07 -0.74
N ASN A 94 2.02 0.79 -1.19
CA ASN A 94 1.96 1.68 -2.33
C ASN A 94 3.03 1.29 -3.34
N ALA A 95 2.68 1.35 -4.61
CA ALA A 95 3.64 1.26 -5.69
C ALA A 95 3.37 2.34 -6.73
N GLN A 96 4.44 2.78 -7.38
CA GLN A 96 4.38 3.73 -8.47
C GLN A 96 5.16 3.15 -9.65
N ALA A 97 4.51 3.15 -10.80
CA ALA A 97 5.11 2.77 -12.05
C ALA A 97 6.00 3.87 -12.62
N ASP A 98 7.07 3.46 -13.30
CA ASP A 98 7.96 4.31 -14.07
C ASP A 98 7.38 4.69 -15.45
N ASP A 99 8.25 5.14 -16.36
CA ASP A 99 7.89 5.50 -17.75
C ASP A 99 7.58 4.28 -18.64
N ARG A 100 7.90 3.06 -18.19
CA ARG A 100 7.60 1.79 -18.86
C ARG A 100 6.37 1.09 -18.29
N ILE A 101 5.71 1.72 -17.32
CA ILE A 101 4.58 1.13 -16.59
C ILE A 101 5.04 -0.05 -15.71
N GLU A 102 6.29 0.01 -15.26
CA GLU A 102 6.93 -1.02 -14.44
C GLU A 102 7.20 -0.50 -13.02
N CYS A 103 7.03 -1.37 -12.04
CA CYS A 103 7.24 -1.12 -10.62
C CYS A 103 8.43 -1.97 -10.14
N ASP A 104 9.40 -1.33 -9.50
CA ASP A 104 10.58 -2.00 -8.91
C ASP A 104 10.69 -1.80 -7.39
N THR A 105 9.77 -1.00 -6.82
CA THR A 105 9.82 -0.54 -5.44
C THR A 105 8.43 -0.55 -4.83
N LEU A 106 8.34 -1.06 -3.61
CA LEU A 106 7.13 -1.11 -2.80
C LEU A 106 7.34 -0.29 -1.53
N TYR A 107 6.38 0.58 -1.24
CA TYR A 107 6.37 1.42 -0.05
C TYR A 107 5.32 0.92 0.92
N VAL A 108 5.74 0.55 2.13
CA VAL A 108 4.83 0.09 3.17
C VAL A 108 4.73 1.17 4.25
N THR A 109 3.53 1.66 4.52
CA THR A 109 3.28 2.54 5.68
C THR A 109 2.72 1.70 6.82
N LEU A 110 3.41 1.66 7.96
CA LEU A 110 2.93 1.06 9.20
C LEU A 110 2.33 2.15 10.08
N TYR A 111 1.10 1.99 10.52
CA TYR A 111 0.40 2.95 11.38
C TYR A 111 0.44 2.52 12.84
N ASP A 112 0.49 3.49 13.75
CA ASP A 112 0.43 3.23 15.20
C ASP A 112 -0.99 2.90 15.67
N SER A 113 -2.03 3.30 14.94
CA SER A 113 -3.43 2.99 15.25
C SER A 113 -4.33 2.86 14.02
N LEU A 114 -5.46 2.17 14.20
CA LEU A 114 -6.50 2.01 13.18
C LEU A 114 -7.21 3.34 12.87
N GLU A 115 -7.30 4.24 13.85
CA GLU A 115 -7.87 5.58 13.67
C GLU A 115 -7.01 6.40 12.71
N VAL A 116 -5.68 6.41 12.91
CA VAL A 116 -4.73 7.10 12.02
C VAL A 116 -4.80 6.49 10.62
N MET A 117 -4.74 5.16 10.51
CA MET A 117 -4.84 4.46 9.23
C MET A 117 -6.14 4.80 8.49
N GLY A 118 -7.29 4.68 9.15
CA GLY A 118 -8.58 4.95 8.53
C GLY A 118 -8.74 6.41 8.08
N SER A 119 -8.22 7.36 8.86
CA SER A 119 -8.21 8.77 8.46
C SER A 119 -7.33 9.01 7.23
N GLU A 120 -6.11 8.48 7.23
CA GLU A 120 -5.16 8.64 6.13
C GLU A 120 -5.66 8.02 4.82
N LEU A 121 -6.21 6.81 4.86
CA LEU A 121 -6.74 6.13 3.67
C LEU A 121 -7.90 6.90 3.04
N ARG A 122 -8.80 7.44 3.87
CA ARG A 122 -9.93 8.27 3.42
C ARG A 122 -9.45 9.57 2.79
N GLU A 123 -8.51 10.26 3.42
CA GLU A 123 -7.93 11.49 2.88
C GLU A 123 -7.17 11.23 1.57
N GLU A 124 -6.44 10.13 1.49
CA GLU A 124 -5.73 9.72 0.30
C GLU A 124 -6.67 9.42 -0.86
N LEU A 125 -7.76 8.67 -0.63
CA LEU A 125 -8.82 8.46 -1.62
C LEU A 125 -9.38 9.79 -2.14
N ALA A 126 -9.67 10.73 -1.25
CA ALA A 126 -10.16 12.06 -1.62
C ALA A 126 -9.12 12.85 -2.45
N ARG A 127 -7.84 12.72 -2.12
CA ARG A 127 -6.75 13.35 -2.89
C ARG A 127 -6.65 12.77 -4.31
N VAL A 128 -6.66 11.44 -4.46
CA VAL A 128 -6.53 10.81 -5.79
C VAL A 128 -7.79 10.98 -6.64
N ALA A 129 -8.97 11.08 -6.03
CA ALA A 129 -10.22 11.34 -6.74
C ALA A 129 -10.25 12.71 -7.44
N ASN A 130 -9.47 13.68 -6.94
CA ASN A 130 -9.40 15.03 -7.50
C ASN A 130 -8.36 15.18 -8.64
N GLY A 131 -7.68 14.10 -9.05
CA GLY A 131 -6.67 14.14 -10.10
C GLY A 131 -6.73 12.96 -11.06
N GLY A 132 -6.35 13.16 -12.33
CA GLY A 132 -6.17 12.08 -13.30
C GLY A 132 -7.43 11.23 -13.59
N LYS A 133 -7.21 9.93 -13.77
CA LYS A 133 -8.22 8.89 -14.01
C LYS A 133 -8.03 7.76 -12.99
N LEU A 134 -9.11 7.39 -12.30
CA LEU A 134 -9.15 6.19 -11.48
C LEU A 134 -9.63 5.01 -12.35
N LEU A 135 -8.79 3.98 -12.48
CA LEU A 135 -9.16 2.72 -13.12
C LEU A 135 -9.92 1.83 -12.14
N TYR A 136 -9.53 1.88 -10.87
CA TYR A 136 -10.22 1.30 -9.74
C TYR A 136 -10.15 2.25 -8.54
N ALA A 137 -11.19 2.29 -7.73
CA ALA A 137 -11.16 2.90 -6.40
C ALA A 137 -12.30 2.33 -5.55
N VAL A 138 -12.00 1.98 -4.31
CA VAL A 138 -13.04 1.64 -3.34
C VAL A 138 -13.88 2.88 -3.05
N LYS A 139 -15.18 2.69 -2.78
CA LYS A 139 -16.04 3.81 -2.35
C LYS A 139 -15.71 4.14 -0.90
N GLU A 140 -15.73 5.42 -0.56
CA GLU A 140 -15.50 5.89 0.82
C GLU A 140 -16.42 5.17 1.82
N GLU A 141 -17.69 4.96 1.48
CA GLU A 141 -18.66 4.23 2.30
C GLU A 141 -18.25 2.77 2.56
N GLU A 142 -17.61 2.10 1.59
CA GLU A 142 -17.12 0.73 1.75
C GLU A 142 -15.86 0.72 2.61
N LEU A 143 -14.91 1.63 2.34
CA LEU A 143 -13.71 1.79 3.17
C LEU A 143 -14.09 2.00 4.64
N LEU A 144 -15.03 2.90 4.93
CA LEU A 144 -15.43 3.22 6.30
C LEU A 144 -16.01 2.00 7.04
N LYS A 145 -16.69 1.06 6.36
CA LYS A 145 -17.23 -0.15 7.00
C LYS A 145 -16.14 -1.03 7.61
N ASP A 146 -14.91 -0.96 7.09
CA ASP A 146 -13.80 -1.73 7.64
C ASP A 146 -13.30 -1.18 8.97
N PHE A 147 -13.56 0.10 9.26
CA PHE A 147 -13.06 0.79 10.45
C PHE A 147 -14.16 1.08 11.50
N ILE A 148 -15.45 0.90 11.17
CA ILE A 148 -16.58 1.23 12.06
C ILE A 148 -16.83 0.19 13.18
N CYS A 149 -16.26 -1.02 13.10
CA CYS A 149 -16.56 -2.14 14.01
C CYS A 149 -15.44 -2.48 15.02
N LEU A 150 -14.55 -1.55 15.35
CA LEU A 150 -13.42 -1.76 16.27
C LEU A 150 -13.60 -1.05 17.61
#